data_AF-A0A1B6NTU7-F1
#
_entry.id   AF-A0A1B6NTU7-F1
#
_cell.length_a   1.000
_cell.length_b   1.000
_cell.length_c   1.000
_cell.angle_alpha   90.00
_cell.angle_beta   90.00
_cell.angle_gamma   90.00
#
_symmetry.space_group_name_H-M   'P 1'
#
loop_
_entity.id
_entity.type
_entity.pdbx_description
1 polymer ?
#
loop_
_entity_poly.entity_id
_entity_poly.type
_entity_poly.pdbx_seq_one_letter_code
_entity_poly.pdbx_strand_id
1 'polypeptide(L)'
;MYEAEVNADIGMWRDVLSSFDKAVEECSDVDMLVRCLLEDDLWYMPFDSRMKLIEKAKSLGGCSLEFLADYYSFKAAFLDLGKEYDDAVVKLDELFQ
;
A
#
# COMPACT_ATOMS: atom_id res chain seq x y z
N MET A 1 -8.71 -15.62 33.24
CA MET A 1 -7.81 -15.30 32.12
C MET A 1 -8.07 -16.32 31.04
N TYR A 2 -8.70 -15.91 29.94
CA TYR A 2 -8.79 -16.76 28.76
C TYR A 2 -7.55 -16.45 27.93
N GLU A 3 -6.54 -17.31 28.04
CA GLU A 3 -5.53 -17.41 26.99
C GLU A 3 -6.26 -18.00 25.79
N ALA A 4 -6.72 -17.12 24.90
CA ALA A 4 -7.10 -17.57 23.57
C ALA A 4 -5.81 -18.09 22.94
N GLU A 5 -5.70 -19.42 22.81
CA GLU A 5 -4.71 -20.03 21.93
C GLU A 5 -4.99 -19.50 20.52
N VAL A 6 -4.30 -18.42 20.15
CA VAL A 6 -4.24 -17.93 18.78
C VAL A 6 -3.36 -18.92 18.02
N ASN A 7 -3.91 -20.10 17.75
CA ASN A 7 -3.34 -21.03 16.78
C ASN A 7 -3.80 -20.57 15.39
N ALA A 8 -3.44 -19.32 15.06
CA ALA A 8 -3.51 -18.85 13.69
C ALA A 8 -2.45 -19.66 12.95
N ASP A 9 -2.89 -20.64 12.16
CA ASP A 9 -2.00 -21.46 11.36
C ASP A 9 -1.14 -20.55 10.48
N ILE A 10 0.14 -20.43 10.85
CA ILE A 10 1.13 -19.58 10.18
C ILE A 10 1.23 -19.98 8.69
N GLY A 11 0.95 -21.24 8.35
CA GLY A 11 0.87 -21.72 6.98
C GLY A 11 -0.27 -21.05 6.19
N MET A 12 -1.47 -20.98 6.77
CA MET A 12 -2.62 -20.36 6.11
C MET A 12 -2.41 -18.87 5.83
N TRP A 13 -1.82 -18.14 6.77
CA TRP A 13 -1.51 -16.71 6.55
C TRP A 13 -0.47 -16.50 5.44
N ARG A 14 0.52 -17.38 5.35
CA ARG A 14 1.51 -17.34 4.26
C ARG A 14 0.82 -17.55 2.90
N ASP A 15 -0.09 -18.51 2.81
CA ASP A 15 -0.82 -18.80 1.57
C ASP A 15 -1.73 -17.63 1.15
N VAL A 16 -2.36 -16.97 2.13
CA VAL A 16 -3.16 -15.76 1.90
C VAL A 16 -2.29 -14.62 1.34
N LEU A 17 -1.14 -14.34 1.95
CA LEU A 17 -0.23 -13.29 1.47
C LEU A 17 0.34 -13.62 0.09
N SER A 18 0.70 -14.88 -0.17
CA SER A 18 1.15 -15.31 -1.50
C SER A 18 0.07 -15.16 -2.56
N SER A 19 -1.19 -15.44 -2.21
CA SER A 19 -2.32 -15.29 -3.12
C SER A 19 -2.62 -13.81 -3.41
N PHE A 20 -2.50 -12.96 -2.39
CA PHE A 20 -2.61 -11.52 -2.53
C PHE A 20 -1.52 -10.98 -3.48
N ASP A 21 -0.26 -11.31 -3.23
CA ASP A 21 0.87 -10.84 -4.04
C ASP A 21 0.68 -11.18 -5.52
N LYS A 22 0.28 -12.43 -5.79
CA LYS A 22 -0.02 -12.89 -7.15
C LYS A 22 -1.17 -12.11 -7.78
N ALA A 23 -2.25 -11.86 -7.03
CA ALA A 23 -3.39 -11.10 -7.52
C ALA A 23 -3.00 -9.66 -7.88
N VAL A 24 -2.15 -9.02 -7.07
CA VAL A 24 -1.64 -7.66 -7.36
C VAL A 24 -0.76 -7.66 -8.62
N GLU A 25 0.13 -8.64 -8.75
CA GLU A 25 1.01 -8.75 -9.93
C GLU A 25 0.21 -8.91 -11.23
N GLU A 26 -0.80 -9.77 -11.23
CA GLU A 26 -1.64 -10.09 -12.38
C GLU A 26 -2.71 -9.02 -12.68
N CYS A 27 -3.03 -8.16 -11.71
CA CYS A 27 -4.03 -7.11 -11.90
C CYS A 27 -3.55 -6.02 -12.87
N SER A 28 -4.43 -5.63 -13.78
CA SER A 28 -4.25 -4.52 -14.73
C SER A 28 -5.28 -3.40 -14.56
N ASP A 29 -6.23 -3.57 -13.64
CA ASP A 29 -7.28 -2.59 -13.35
C ASP A 29 -6.78 -1.58 -12.31
N VAL A 30 -6.35 -0.41 -12.78
CA VAL A 30 -5.82 0.66 -11.92
C VAL A 30 -6.86 1.19 -10.94
N ASP A 31 -8.13 1.30 -11.35
CA ASP A 31 -9.19 1.86 -10.52
C ASP A 31 -9.51 0.93 -9.36
N MET A 32 -9.51 -0.39 -9.62
CA MET A 32 -9.65 -1.40 -8.57
C MET A 32 -8.51 -1.33 -7.55
N LEU A 33 -7.26 -1.23 -8.01
CA LEU A 33 -6.10 -1.16 -7.11
C LEU A 33 -6.12 0.11 -6.25
N VAL A 34 -6.43 1.26 -6.87
CA VAL A 34 -6.58 2.54 -6.16
C VAL A 34 -7.69 2.45 -5.12
N ARG A 35 -8.85 1.89 -5.48
CA ARG A 35 -9.96 1.72 -4.53
C ARG A 35 -9.55 0.86 -3.33
N CYS A 36 -8.85 -0.26 -3.54
CA CYS A 36 -8.37 -1.10 -2.44
C CYS A 36 -7.45 -0.36 -1.46
N LEU A 37 -6.65 0.59 -1.94
CA LEU A 37 -5.77 1.40 -1.09
C LEU A 37 -6.53 2.45 -0.29
N LEU A 38 -7.47 3.13 -0.95
CA LEU A 38 -8.27 4.20 -0.33
C LEU A 38 -9.33 3.67 0.65
N GLU A 39 -9.77 2.42 0.47
CA GLU A 39 -10.64 1.71 1.41
C GLU A 39 -9.88 1.16 2.65
N ASP A 40 -8.55 1.03 2.60
CA ASP A 40 -7.69 0.69 3.76
C ASP A 40 -7.30 1.95 4.52
N ASP A 41 -8.30 2.59 5.15
CA ASP A 41 -8.21 3.83 5.91
C ASP A 41 -7.37 3.71 7.19
N LEU A 42 -7.20 2.48 7.70
CA LEU A 42 -6.50 2.19 8.95
C LEU A 42 -5.09 1.60 8.74
N TRP A 43 -4.64 1.49 7.49
CA TRP A 43 -3.33 0.95 7.12
C TRP A 43 -3.03 -0.42 7.76
N TYR A 44 -4.04 -1.30 7.78
CA TYR A 44 -3.90 -2.63 8.37
C TYR A 44 -3.12 -3.59 7.47
N MET A 45 -3.00 -3.25 6.19
CA MET A 45 -2.20 -4.03 5.26
C MET A 45 -0.72 -4.02 5.69
N PRO A 46 -0.06 -5.19 5.75
CA PRO A 46 1.37 -5.26 6.02
C PRO A 46 2.16 -4.37 5.05
N PHE A 47 3.22 -3.73 5.56
CA PHE A 47 4.02 -2.76 4.80
C PHE A 47 4.41 -3.26 3.39
N ASP A 48 4.98 -4.46 3.29
CA ASP A 48 5.43 -5.02 2.00
C ASP A 48 4.29 -5.19 1.00
N SER A 49 3.13 -5.68 1.48
CA SER A 49 1.93 -5.85 0.66
C SER A 49 1.37 -4.52 0.19
N ARG A 50 1.32 -3.51 1.09
CA ARG A 50 0.85 -2.16 0.74
C ARG A 50 1.81 -1.50 -0.24
N MET A 51 3.11 -1.62 -0.03
CA MET A 51 4.14 -1.09 -0.94
C MET A 51 4.01 -1.70 -2.33
N LYS A 52 3.83 -3.03 -2.44
CA LYS A 52 3.59 -3.69 -3.74
C LYS A 52 2.33 -3.16 -4.41
N LEU A 53 1.21 -3.07 -3.68
CA LEU A 53 -0.06 -2.60 -4.20
C LEU A 53 0.01 -1.15 -4.70
N ILE A 54 0.62 -0.27 -3.89
CA ILE A 54 0.69 1.17 -4.16
C ILE A 54 1.62 1.48 -5.34
N GLU A 55 2.76 0.79 -5.43
CA GLU A 55 3.68 0.91 -6.57
C GLU A 55 3.07 0.33 -7.85
N LYS A 56 2.33 -0.79 -7.75
CA LYS A 56 1.62 -1.35 -8.90
C LYS A 56 0.59 -0.35 -9.44
N ALA A 57 -0.27 0.18 -8.58
CA ALA A 57 -1.26 1.20 -8.96
C ALA A 57 -0.59 2.43 -9.61
N LYS A 58 0.53 2.90 -9.03
CA LYS A 58 1.29 4.03 -9.58
C LYS A 58 1.88 3.71 -10.96
N SER A 59 2.46 2.53 -11.13
CA SER A 59 3.06 2.09 -12.40
C SER A 59 2.06 1.92 -13.54
N LEU A 60 0.81 1.60 -13.20
CA LEU A 60 -0.31 1.51 -14.15
C LEU A 60 -0.93 2.88 -14.48
N GLY A 61 -0.42 3.97 -13.90
CA GLY A 61 -0.85 5.32 -14.20
C GLY A 61 -1.87 5.92 -13.21
N GLY A 62 -2.02 5.34 -12.02
CA GLY A 62 -2.85 5.91 -10.96
C GLY A 62 -2.47 7.37 -10.68
N CYS A 63 -3.44 8.28 -10.79
CA CYS A 63 -3.17 9.72 -10.76
C CYS A 63 -4.29 10.56 -10.16
N SER A 64 -5.32 9.97 -9.55
CA SER A 64 -6.32 10.74 -8.80
C SER A 64 -5.65 11.47 -7.64
N LEU A 65 -6.17 12.66 -7.28
CA LEU A 65 -5.60 13.49 -6.22
C LEU A 65 -5.50 12.73 -4.89
N GLU A 66 -6.58 12.04 -4.51
CA GLU A 66 -6.67 11.23 -3.29
C GLU A 66 -5.61 10.12 -3.28
N PHE A 67 -5.44 9.41 -4.40
CA PHE A 67 -4.42 8.38 -4.53
C PHE A 67 -3.00 8.95 -4.44
N LEU A 68 -2.72 10.06 -5.13
CA LEU A 68 -1.39 10.66 -5.09
C LEU A 68 -1.05 11.19 -3.69
N ALA A 69 -2.03 11.76 -3.00
CA ALA A 69 -1.88 12.18 -1.61
C ALA A 69 -1.55 10.99 -0.70
N ASP A 70 -2.27 9.87 -0.79
CA ASP A 70 -1.97 8.65 -0.03
C ASP A 70 -0.59 8.09 -0.41
N TYR A 71 -0.26 8.00 -1.71
CA TYR A 71 1.02 7.49 -2.22
C TYR A 71 2.22 8.23 -1.66
N TYR A 72 2.24 9.55 -1.80
CA TYR A 72 3.38 10.33 -1.33
C TYR A 72 3.40 10.46 0.19
N SER A 73 2.23 10.48 0.85
CA SER A 73 2.17 10.45 2.33
C SER A 73 2.72 9.16 2.90
N PHE A 74 2.38 8.01 2.29
CA PHE A 74 2.91 6.72 2.68
C PHE A 74 4.43 6.65 2.50
N LYS A 75 4.94 7.12 1.35
CA LYS A 75 6.39 7.19 1.11
C LYS A 75 7.11 8.09 2.10
N ALA A 76 6.58 9.28 2.37
CA ALA A 76 7.17 10.20 3.34
C ALA A 76 7.09 9.65 4.78
N ALA A 77 6.05 8.89 5.13
CA ALA A 77 5.89 8.34 6.47
C ALA A 77 6.80 7.13 6.77
N PHE A 78 7.08 6.30 5.76
CA PHE A 78 7.69 4.98 5.99
C PHE A 78 9.02 4.74 5.28
N LEU A 79 9.42 5.55 4.31
CA LEU A 79 10.75 5.43 3.71
C LEU A 79 11.80 6.11 4.57
N ASP A 80 13.00 5.53 4.60
CA ASP A 80 14.16 6.15 5.22
C ASP A 80 14.48 7.50 4.58
N LEU A 81 15.08 8.39 5.36
CA LEU A 81 15.56 9.68 4.88
C LEU A 81 16.52 9.48 3.70
N GLY A 82 16.14 10.02 2.56
CA GLY A 82 16.84 9.86 1.30
C GLY A 82 16.04 10.43 0.14
N LYS A 83 16.55 10.22 -1.08
CA LYS A 83 15.99 10.85 -2.28
C LYS A 83 14.49 10.57 -2.47
N GLU A 84 14.04 9.33 -2.25
CA GLU A 84 12.63 8.99 -2.42
C GLU A 84 11.71 9.67 -1.41
N TYR A 85 12.19 9.85 -0.17
CA TYR A 85 11.50 10.63 0.85
C TYR A 85 11.44 12.11 0.43
N ASP A 86 12.57 12.70 0.03
CA ASP A 86 12.65 14.10 -0.37
C ASP A 86 11.72 14.38 -1.57
N ASP A 87 11.75 13.51 -2.58
CA ASP A 87 10.88 13.58 -3.75
C ASP A 87 9.39 13.49 -3.35
N ALA A 88 9.05 12.62 -2.39
CA ALA A 88 7.68 12.49 -1.88
C ALA A 88 7.21 13.75 -1.15
N VAL A 89 8.05 14.34 -0.29
CA VAL A 89 7.73 15.59 0.43
C VAL A 89 7.49 16.74 -0.55
N VAL A 90 8.35 16.90 -1.56
CA VAL A 90 8.17 17.93 -2.61
C VAL A 90 6.86 17.70 -3.37
N LYS A 91 6.55 16.45 -3.73
CA LYS A 91 5.31 16.13 -4.45
C LYS A 91 4.06 16.37 -3.61
N LEU A 92 4.11 16.16 -2.30
CA LEU A 92 3.00 16.52 -1.41
C LEU A 92 2.77 18.01 -1.38
N ASP A 93 3.83 18.82 -1.24
CA ASP A 93 3.72 20.27 -1.26
C ASP A 93 3.10 20.78 -2.58
N GLU A 94 3.54 20.24 -3.72
CA GLU A 94 2.97 20.56 -5.03
C GLU A 94 1.47 20.21 -5.17
N LEU A 95 0.99 19.15 -4.51
CA LEU A 95 -0.39 18.69 -4.62
C LEU A 95 -1.40 19.56 -3.85
N PHE A 96 -0.93 20.31 -2.84
CA PHE A 96 -1.80 21.09 -1.94
C PHE A 96 -1.57 22.60 -2.02
N GLN A 97 -0.84 23.08 -3.03
CA GLN A 97 -0.71 24.51 -3.41
C GLN A 97 -1.79 24.94 -4.39
#